data_AF-A0A0D9NRP5-F1
#
_entry.id   AF-A0A0D9NRP5-F1
#
_cell.length_a   1.000
_cell.length_b   1.000
_cell.length_c   1.000
_cell.angle_alpha   90.00
_cell.angle_beta   90.00
_cell.angle_gamma   90.00
#
_symmetry.space_group_name_H-M   'P 1'
#
loop_
_entity.id
_entity.type
_entity.pdbx_description
1 polymer ?
#
loop_
_entity_poly.entity_id
_entity_poly.type
_entity_poly.pdbx_seq_one_letter_code
_entity_poly.pdbx_strand_id
1 'polypeptide(L)'
;MLALSLLLCAAGVKAMLGMEISSIQISDNQYFCPENCAFQGAYFGINQRVCALKELVVQLNTTGMANPDPRLKYNCAEAALTTRPREKGEEADHCRPKELDKSLPIDGQCSSFKFGDSKDNVEVRPVEQLSEVLKLLGLPASQEAQGCKEATDRAAQIEPRQRSL
;
A
#
# COMPACT_ATOMS: atom_id res chain seq x y z
N MET A 1 -1.23 22.47 26.51
CA MET A 1 -1.52 21.06 26.15
C MET A 1 -1.39 20.89 24.64
N LEU A 2 -0.16 20.86 24.11
CA LEU A 2 0.12 20.75 22.66
C LEU A 2 1.04 19.56 22.30
N ALA A 3 1.58 18.87 23.31
CA ALA A 3 2.54 17.78 23.11
C ALA A 3 1.89 16.42 22.81
N LEU A 4 0.58 16.26 23.07
CA LEU A 4 -0.10 14.97 22.86
C LEU A 4 -0.56 14.76 21.41
N SER A 5 -0.77 15.83 20.63
CA SER A 5 -1.27 15.74 19.26
C SER A 5 -0.24 15.21 18.25
N LEU A 6 1.05 15.22 18.62
CA LEU A 6 2.16 14.77 17.75
C LEU A 6 2.37 13.24 17.77
N LEU A 7 1.78 12.54 18.74
CA LEU A 7 1.99 11.09 18.91
C LEU A 7 1.01 10.22 18.10
N LEU A 8 -0.04 10.81 17.50
CA LEU A 8 -1.08 10.04 16.81
C LEU A 8 -0.73 9.61 15.38
N CYS A 9 0.40 10.02 14.80
CA CYS A 9 0.80 9.56 13.45
C CYS A 9 1.51 8.20 13.45
N ALA A 10 1.77 7.61 14.62
CA ALA A 10 2.49 6.33 14.76
C ALA A 10 1.55 5.13 14.97
N ALA A 11 0.25 5.26 14.73
CA ALA A 11 -0.60 4.10 14.50
C ALA A 11 -0.33 3.56 13.09
N GLY A 12 0.83 2.90 12.92
CA GLY A 12 1.14 2.08 11.76
C GLY A 12 0.06 1.03 11.63
N VAL A 13 -0.74 1.17 10.59
CA VAL A 13 -1.96 0.40 10.45
C VAL A 13 -1.56 -1.01 10.05
N LYS A 14 -2.05 -2.00 10.81
CA LYS A 14 -1.89 -3.43 10.56
C LYS A 14 -2.06 -3.67 9.06
N ALA A 15 -1.01 -4.15 8.40
CA ALA A 15 -1.17 -4.57 7.04
C ALA A 15 -2.16 -5.75 7.01
N MET A 16 -2.96 -5.77 5.95
CA MET A 16 -4.06 -6.72 5.80
C MET A 16 -3.46 -8.07 5.43
N LEU A 17 -3.05 -8.83 6.45
CA LEU A 17 -2.62 -10.22 6.31
C LEU A 17 -3.84 -11.11 6.18
N GLY A 18 -3.90 -11.89 5.08
CA GLY A 18 -4.87 -12.97 4.92
C GLY A 18 -6.22 -12.57 4.35
N MET A 19 -6.29 -11.47 3.58
CA MET A 19 -7.47 -11.18 2.74
C MET A 19 -7.09 -11.31 1.28
N GLU A 20 -7.64 -12.31 0.60
CA GLU A 20 -7.47 -12.46 -0.83
C GLU A 20 -8.41 -11.52 -1.55
N ILE A 21 -7.84 -10.51 -2.18
CA ILE A 21 -8.59 -9.59 -3.04
C ILE A 21 -8.27 -9.97 -4.48
N SER A 22 -9.24 -10.56 -5.19
CA SER A 22 -9.02 -10.94 -6.59
C SER A 22 -9.07 -9.73 -7.53
N SER A 23 -9.84 -8.70 -7.15
CA SER A 23 -9.95 -7.44 -7.90
C SER A 23 -10.19 -6.26 -6.97
N ILE A 24 -9.58 -5.12 -7.29
CA ILE A 24 -9.83 -3.86 -6.58
C ILE A 24 -10.70 -2.98 -7.47
N GLN A 25 -11.89 -2.64 -6.99
CA GLN A 25 -12.76 -1.70 -7.67
C GLN A 25 -12.38 -0.27 -7.29
N ILE A 26 -12.06 0.54 -8.29
CA ILE A 26 -11.74 1.97 -8.13
C ILE A 26 -13.01 2.82 -8.21
N SER A 27 -13.90 2.46 -9.14
CA SER A 27 -15.20 3.12 -9.37
C SER A 27 -16.17 2.14 -10.01
N ASP A 28 -17.40 2.58 -10.29
CA ASP A 28 -18.43 1.76 -10.95
C ASP A 28 -17.99 1.16 -12.30
N ASN A 29 -17.03 1.79 -12.98
CA ASN A 29 -16.57 1.37 -14.31
C ASN A 29 -15.07 1.07 -14.37
N GLN A 30 -14.35 1.12 -13.25
CA GLN A 30 -12.90 0.90 -13.25
C GLN A 30 -12.46 -0.04 -12.13
N TYR A 31 -11.52 -0.91 -12.47
CA TYR A 31 -10.91 -1.86 -11.55
C TYR A 31 -9.42 -2.04 -11.86
N PHE A 32 -8.68 -2.70 -10.99
CA PHE A 32 -7.36 -3.26 -11.34
C PHE A 32 -7.15 -4.62 -10.69
N CYS A 33 -6.22 -5.39 -11.25
CA CYS A 33 -5.77 -6.65 -10.68
C CYS A 33 -4.57 -6.39 -9.76
N PRO A 34 -4.63 -6.82 -8.48
CA PRO A 34 -3.54 -6.63 -7.53
C PRO A 34 -2.39 -7.59 -7.83
N GLU A 35 -1.41 -7.13 -8.63
CA GLU A 35 -0.28 -7.95 -9.11
C GLU A 35 1.08 -7.28 -8.80
N ASN A 36 1.50 -7.28 -7.53
CA ASN A 36 2.75 -6.64 -7.07
C ASN A 36 2.89 -5.18 -7.51
N CYS A 37 1.82 -4.42 -7.29
CA CYS A 37 1.71 -3.07 -7.81
C CYS A 37 1.29 -2.07 -6.73
N ALA A 38 1.64 -0.80 -6.93
CA ALA A 38 1.28 0.29 -6.04
C ALA A 38 0.17 1.16 -6.65
N PHE A 39 -0.78 1.57 -5.81
CA PHE A 39 -1.84 2.51 -6.18
C PHE A 39 -2.21 3.37 -4.96
N GLN A 40 -2.24 4.71 -5.14
CA GLN A 40 -2.63 5.67 -4.11
C GLN A 40 -1.98 5.48 -2.74
N GLY A 41 -0.69 5.14 -2.72
CA GLY A 41 0.06 4.97 -1.47
C GLY A 41 -0.18 3.63 -0.77
N ALA A 42 -0.93 2.70 -1.38
CA ALA A 42 -0.99 1.30 -0.98
C ALA A 42 -0.16 0.43 -1.94
N TYR A 43 0.38 -0.67 -1.43
CA TYR A 43 1.00 -1.73 -2.22
C TYR A 43 0.15 -3.00 -2.15
N PHE A 44 -0.08 -3.60 -3.31
CA PHE A 44 -0.90 -4.78 -3.52
C PHE A 44 0.01 -5.93 -3.96
N GLY A 45 0.51 -6.69 -2.99
CA GLY A 45 1.43 -7.78 -3.20
C GLY A 45 0.75 -9.10 -3.53
N ILE A 46 1.52 -10.02 -4.10
CA ILE A 46 1.11 -11.42 -4.27
C ILE A 46 0.82 -12.09 -2.94
N ASN A 47 -0.04 -13.11 -3.00
CA ASN A 47 -0.49 -13.87 -1.83
C ASN A 47 -1.12 -12.97 -0.77
N GLN A 48 -2.02 -12.07 -1.19
CA GLN A 48 -3.03 -11.51 -0.27
C GLN A 48 -2.42 -10.56 0.78
N ARG A 49 -1.35 -9.84 0.40
CA ARG A 49 -0.62 -8.93 1.28
C ARG A 49 -0.79 -7.52 0.78
N VAL A 50 -1.53 -6.74 1.55
CA VAL A 50 -1.77 -5.33 1.26
C VAL A 50 -1.26 -4.49 2.43
N CYS A 51 -0.42 -3.51 2.13
CA CYS A 51 0.16 -2.61 3.13
C CYS A 51 0.25 -1.18 2.60
N ALA A 52 0.50 -0.23 3.50
CA ALA A 52 0.86 1.11 3.05
C ALA A 52 2.22 1.05 2.32
N LEU A 53 2.38 1.84 1.27
CA LEU A 53 3.60 1.88 0.46
C LEU A 53 4.84 2.27 1.28
N LYS A 54 4.65 2.99 2.39
CA LYS A 54 5.71 3.31 3.36
C LYS A 54 6.26 2.08 4.10
N GLU A 55 5.48 1.00 4.16
CA GLU A 55 5.81 -0.28 4.81
C GLU A 55 6.37 -1.30 3.81
N LEU A 56 6.50 -0.91 2.54
CA LEU A 56 7.06 -1.73 1.48
C LEU A 56 8.58 -1.84 1.65
N VAL A 57 9.06 -3.08 1.73
CA VAL A 57 10.48 -3.43 1.86
C VAL A 57 10.95 -4.27 0.69
N VAL A 58 12.28 -4.36 0.52
CA VAL A 58 12.89 -5.31 -0.42
C VAL A 58 13.06 -6.64 0.29
N GLN A 59 12.53 -7.71 -0.31
CA GLN A 59 12.71 -9.07 0.16
C GLN A 59 14.09 -9.59 -0.28
N LEU A 60 14.82 -10.15 0.67
CA LEU A 60 16.13 -10.75 0.43
C LEU A 60 16.02 -12.27 0.53
N ASN A 61 16.77 -12.98 -0.30
CA ASN A 61 16.96 -14.42 -0.17
C ASN A 61 17.92 -14.75 0.98
N THR A 62 18.21 -16.03 1.18
CA THR A 62 19.11 -16.50 2.25
C THR A 62 20.56 -16.05 2.10
N THR A 63 20.97 -15.59 0.92
CA THR A 63 22.30 -15.03 0.67
C THR A 63 22.34 -13.50 0.77
N GLY A 64 21.22 -12.87 1.18
CA GLY A 64 21.12 -11.43 1.33
C GLY A 64 20.93 -10.65 0.03
N MET A 65 20.62 -11.34 -1.07
CA MET A 65 20.39 -10.72 -2.38
C MET A 65 18.90 -10.49 -2.65
N ALA A 66 18.58 -9.34 -3.23
CA ALA A 66 17.24 -9.02 -3.70
C ALA A 66 16.89 -9.83 -4.96
N ASN A 67 15.61 -10.08 -5.19
CA ASN A 67 15.16 -10.66 -6.45
C ASN A 67 15.39 -9.66 -7.60
N PRO A 68 16.02 -10.07 -8.72
CA PRO A 68 16.21 -9.19 -9.88
C PRO A 68 14.89 -8.87 -10.61
N ASP A 69 13.86 -9.71 -10.49
CA ASP A 69 12.53 -9.40 -11.04
C ASP A 69 11.82 -8.39 -10.11
N PRO A 70 11.54 -7.16 -10.57
CA PRO A 70 10.90 -6.13 -9.75
C PRO A 70 9.51 -6.56 -9.23
N ARG A 71 8.83 -7.46 -9.95
CA ARG A 71 7.53 -7.99 -9.53
C ARG A 71 7.66 -8.86 -8.29
N LEU A 72 8.79 -9.53 -8.08
CA LEU A 72 9.01 -10.43 -6.94
C LEU A 72 9.97 -9.83 -5.89
N LYS A 73 10.37 -8.57 -6.08
CA LYS A 73 11.38 -7.90 -5.26
C LYS A 73 10.82 -7.36 -3.96
N TYR A 74 9.55 -6.96 -3.94
CA TYR A 74 8.97 -6.21 -2.84
C TYR A 74 7.95 -7.02 -2.05
N ASN A 75 7.87 -6.74 -0.76
CA ASN A 75 6.92 -7.37 0.15
C ASN A 75 6.53 -6.40 1.27
N CYS A 76 5.41 -6.64 1.93
CA CYS A 76 5.05 -5.91 3.14
C CYS A 76 5.99 -6.32 4.29
N ALA A 77 6.46 -5.35 5.08
CA ALA A 77 7.51 -5.56 6.09
C ALA A 77 7.22 -6.70 7.08
N GLU A 78 5.98 -6.83 7.54
CA GLU A 78 5.54 -7.85 8.49
C GLU A 78 5.59 -9.29 7.93
N ALA A 79 5.63 -9.42 6.60
CA ALA A 79 5.37 -10.68 5.92
C ALA A 79 6.64 -11.32 5.35
N ALA A 80 7.78 -10.63 5.46
CA ALA A 80 9.06 -11.08 4.91
C ALA A 80 10.07 -11.38 6.02
N LEU A 81 10.72 -12.55 5.91
CA LEU A 81 11.65 -13.07 6.92
C LEU A 81 12.97 -12.32 6.96
N THR A 82 13.49 -11.97 5.78
CA THR A 82 14.76 -11.23 5.62
C THR A 82 14.51 -10.09 4.65
N THR A 83 14.78 -8.87 5.11
CA THR A 83 14.40 -7.65 4.37
C THR A 83 15.44 -6.56 4.53
N ARG A 84 15.35 -5.57 3.65
CA ARG A 84 15.98 -4.25 3.85
C ARG A 84 15.03 -3.13 3.42
N PRO A 85 15.26 -1.89 3.90
CA PRO A 85 14.59 -0.71 3.36
C PRO A 85 14.84 -0.56 1.85
N ARG A 86 13.89 0.09 1.17
CA ARG A 86 14.06 0.47 -0.23
C ARG A 86 15.12 1.56 -0.38
N GLU A 87 15.93 1.45 -1.41
CA GLU A 87 16.93 2.45 -1.80
C GLU A 87 16.31 3.49 -2.75
N LYS A 88 17.01 4.61 -2.94
CA LYS A 88 16.54 5.66 -3.86
C LYS A 88 16.45 5.12 -5.29
N GLY A 89 15.29 5.27 -5.91
CA GLY A 89 15.00 4.74 -7.24
C GLY A 89 14.41 3.32 -7.24
N GLU A 90 14.25 2.69 -6.08
CA GLU A 90 13.52 1.43 -5.95
C GLU A 90 12.03 1.68 -5.71
N GLU A 91 11.28 1.59 -6.80
CA GLU A 91 9.83 1.76 -6.81
C GLU A 91 9.15 0.47 -7.29
N ALA A 92 7.97 0.21 -6.74
CA ALA A 92 7.09 -0.84 -7.22
C ALA A 92 6.40 -0.38 -8.51
N ASP A 93 6.02 -1.34 -9.35
CA ASP A 93 5.21 -1.04 -10.54
C ASP A 93 3.88 -0.39 -10.14
N HIS A 94 3.34 0.49 -10.98
CA HIS A 94 2.04 1.08 -10.74
C HIS A 94 0.92 0.13 -11.17
N CYS A 95 -0.12 0.01 -10.33
CA CYS A 95 -1.32 -0.72 -10.74
C CYS A 95 -1.96 -0.02 -11.93
N ARG A 96 -2.48 -0.81 -12.87
CA ARG A 96 -3.06 -0.30 -14.11
C ARG A 96 -4.59 -0.43 -14.05
N PRO A 97 -5.31 0.68 -13.85
CA PRO A 97 -6.76 0.70 -13.99
C PRO A 97 -7.18 0.18 -15.37
N LYS A 98 -8.22 -0.64 -15.39
CA LYS A 98 -8.88 -1.18 -16.57
C LYS A 98 -10.36 -0.81 -16.50
N GLU A 99 -10.98 -0.67 -17.66
CA GLU A 99 -12.43 -0.51 -17.75
C GLU A 99 -13.12 -1.83 -17.44
N LEU A 100 -14.22 -1.75 -16.71
CA LEU A 100 -14.99 -2.90 -16.30
C LEU A 100 -15.83 -3.42 -17.47
N ASP A 101 -15.61 -4.67 -17.86
CA ASP A 101 -16.52 -5.36 -18.77
C ASP A 101 -17.77 -5.77 -17.99
N LYS A 102 -18.88 -5.05 -18.19
CA LYS A 102 -20.15 -5.32 -17.52
C LYS A 102 -20.79 -6.66 -17.91
N SER A 103 -20.29 -7.29 -18.97
CA SER A 103 -20.75 -8.62 -19.38
C SER A 103 -20.09 -9.75 -18.58
N LEU A 104 -19.05 -9.44 -17.78
CA LEU A 104 -18.31 -10.41 -16.98
C LEU A 104 -18.34 -10.07 -15.48
N PRO A 105 -18.43 -11.08 -14.60
CA PRO A 105 -18.19 -10.89 -13.17
C PRO A 105 -16.81 -10.27 -12.92
N ILE A 106 -16.72 -9.27 -12.02
CA ILE A 106 -15.49 -8.51 -11.75
C ILE A 106 -14.34 -9.45 -11.32
N ASP A 107 -14.66 -10.44 -10.48
CA ASP A 107 -13.76 -11.48 -10.00
C ASP A 107 -13.25 -12.40 -11.12
N GLY A 108 -13.96 -12.49 -12.25
CA GLY A 108 -13.56 -13.22 -13.45
C GLY A 108 -12.63 -12.43 -14.38
N GLN A 109 -12.48 -11.11 -14.17
CA GLN A 109 -11.68 -10.24 -15.05
C GLN A 109 -10.22 -10.10 -14.61
N CYS A 110 -9.84 -10.72 -13.48
CA CYS A 110 -8.47 -10.90 -13.03
C CYS A 110 -8.11 -12.39 -13.07
N SER A 111 -7.53 -12.82 -14.19
CA SER A 111 -7.26 -14.23 -14.50
C SER A 111 -5.93 -14.76 -13.93
N SER A 112 -5.10 -13.90 -13.34
CA SER A 112 -3.68 -14.18 -13.11
C SER A 112 -3.34 -14.90 -11.79
N PHE A 113 -4.25 -15.00 -10.83
CA PHE A 113 -3.93 -15.51 -9.48
C PHE A 113 -4.77 -16.69 -8.97
N LYS A 114 -5.28 -17.54 -9.87
CA LYS A 114 -5.66 -18.92 -9.48
C LYS A 114 -4.44 -19.84 -9.30
N PHE A 115 -3.31 -19.30 -8.87
CA PHE A 115 -2.09 -20.08 -8.62
C PHE A 115 -1.95 -20.36 -7.13
N GLY A 116 -2.26 -21.61 -6.78
CA GLY A 116 -1.98 -22.20 -5.49
C GLY A 116 -3.25 -22.61 -4.78
N ASP A 117 -3.40 -23.91 -4.55
CA ASP A 117 -4.24 -24.44 -3.50
C ASP A 117 -3.88 -23.74 -2.18
N SER A 118 -4.56 -22.64 -1.83
CA SER A 118 -4.53 -22.10 -0.48
C SER A 118 -5.20 -23.16 0.40
N LYS A 119 -4.35 -24.05 0.95
CA LYS A 119 -4.69 -24.98 2.02
C LYS A 119 -4.96 -24.26 3.35
N ASP A 120 -4.76 -22.96 3.38
CA ASP A 120 -5.10 -22.10 4.51
C ASP A 120 -6.49 -21.52 4.29
N ASN A 121 -7.34 -21.56 5.33
CA ASN A 121 -8.71 -21.06 5.35
C ASN A 121 -8.74 -19.52 5.22
N VAL A 122 -8.32 -19.00 4.06
CA VAL A 122 -8.32 -17.57 3.77
C VAL A 122 -9.71 -17.19 3.24
N GLU A 123 -10.32 -16.19 3.86
CA GLU A 123 -11.53 -15.55 3.34
C GLU A 123 -11.16 -14.81 2.04
N VAL A 124 -11.61 -15.37 0.90
CA VAL A 124 -11.48 -14.70 -0.40
C VAL A 124 -12.58 -13.66 -0.52
N ARG A 125 -12.16 -12.40 -0.67
CA ARG A 125 -13.04 -11.29 -0.99
C ARG A 125 -12.94 -10.99 -2.48
N PRO A 126 -13.96 -11.34 -3.27
CA PRO A 126 -13.88 -11.26 -4.74
C PRO A 126 -13.72 -9.83 -5.25
N VAL A 127 -14.22 -8.85 -4.51
CA VAL A 127 -14.09 -7.44 -4.83
C VAL A 127 -13.95 -6.66 -3.54
N GLU A 128 -12.94 -5.80 -3.45
CA GLU A 128 -12.87 -4.78 -2.42
C GLU A 128 -12.92 -3.40 -3.06
N GLN A 129 -13.69 -2.50 -2.45
CA GLN A 129 -13.65 -1.09 -2.84
C GLN A 129 -12.32 -0.52 -2.37
N LEU A 130 -11.61 0.17 -3.27
CA LEU A 130 -10.33 0.81 -2.95
C LEU A 130 -10.44 1.71 -1.72
N SER A 131 -11.56 2.43 -1.56
CA SER A 131 -11.85 3.28 -0.40
C SER A 131 -11.77 2.53 0.92
N GLU A 132 -12.36 1.34 1.00
CA GLU A 132 -12.33 0.51 2.21
C GLU A 132 -10.93 -0.01 2.49
N VAL A 133 -10.19 -0.42 1.46
CA VAL A 133 -8.79 -0.83 1.60
C VAL A 133 -7.94 0.32 2.13
N LEU A 134 -8.05 1.51 1.55
CA LEU A 134 -7.27 2.68 1.99
C LEU A 134 -7.62 3.07 3.42
N LYS A 135 -8.90 3.05 3.79
CA LYS A 135 -9.37 3.31 5.16
C LYS A 135 -8.80 2.31 6.15
N LEU A 136 -8.79 1.03 5.79
CA LEU A 136 -8.19 -0.04 6.58
C LEU A 136 -6.68 0.07 6.70
N LEU A 137 -6.01 0.84 5.84
CA LEU A 137 -4.57 1.17 5.95
C LEU A 137 -4.31 2.55 6.59
N GLY A 138 -5.36 3.27 7.00
CA GLY A 138 -5.25 4.65 7.48
C GLY A 138 -4.70 5.61 6.42
N LEU A 139 -4.92 5.31 5.15
CA LEU A 139 -4.56 6.16 4.02
C LEU A 139 -5.75 7.03 3.62
N PRO A 140 -5.51 8.27 3.16
CA PRO A 140 -6.59 9.12 2.67
C PRO A 140 -7.19 8.51 1.40
N ALA A 141 -8.51 8.40 1.35
CA ALA A 141 -9.23 7.96 0.16
C ALA A 141 -9.19 9.05 -0.92
N SER A 142 -8.10 9.08 -1.71
CA SER A 142 -7.84 9.86 -2.95
C SER A 142 -8.20 11.36 -3.05
N GLN A 143 -8.82 12.00 -2.05
CA GLN A 143 -9.13 13.45 -2.08
C GLN A 143 -8.67 14.22 -0.82
N GLU A 144 -7.92 13.60 0.09
CA GLU A 144 -7.35 14.28 1.25
C GLU A 144 -5.83 14.07 1.35
N ALA A 145 -5.11 14.39 0.27
CA ALA A 145 -3.64 14.46 0.30
C ALA A 145 -3.11 15.84 0.77
N GLN A 146 -3.93 16.68 1.40
CA GLN A 146 -3.54 18.04 1.82
C GLN A 146 -3.72 18.36 3.32
N GLY A 147 -3.92 17.36 4.18
CA GLY A 147 -4.07 17.60 5.63
C GLY A 147 -2.78 17.62 6.47
N CYS A 148 -1.65 17.14 5.96
CA CYS A 148 -0.40 17.01 6.74
C CYS A 148 0.71 17.99 6.36
N LYS A 149 0.53 18.81 5.31
CA LYS A 149 1.53 19.81 4.90
C LYS A 149 1.35 21.17 5.57
N GLU A 150 0.14 21.53 5.99
CA GLU A 150 -0.10 22.86 6.57
C GLU A 150 0.32 23.02 8.04
N ALA A 151 0.54 21.92 8.77
CA ALA A 151 1.01 21.99 10.16
C ALA A 151 2.52 22.24 10.29
N THR A 152 3.32 21.92 9.27
CA THR A 152 4.78 22.10 9.28
C THR A 152 5.23 23.43 8.67
N ASP A 153 4.52 23.95 7.66
CA ASP A 153 4.89 25.23 7.03
C ASP A 153 4.58 26.46 7.89
N ARG A 154 3.58 26.39 8.80
CA ARG A 154 3.32 27.48 9.77
C ARG A 154 4.27 27.49 10.97
N ALA A 155 5.03 26.43 11.21
CA ALA A 155 6.03 26.39 12.27
C ALA A 155 7.39 26.96 11.82
N ALA A 156 7.66 26.99 10.51
CA ALA A 156 8.94 27.43 9.94
C ALA A 156 9.03 28.95 9.63
N GLN A 157 7.95 29.72 9.82
CA GLN A 157 7.98 31.19 9.63
C GLN A 157 8.19 32.00 10.92
N ILE A 158 8.50 31.36 12.04
CA ILE A 158 8.84 32.05 13.28
C ILE A 158 10.24 31.64 13.72
N GLU A 159 11.24 32.09 12.98
CA GLU A 159 12.64 32.14 13.44
C GLU A 159 13.08 33.61 13.65
N PRO A 160 14.21 33.88 14.34
CA PRO A 160 14.22 34.56 15.63
C PRO A 160 14.62 36.03 15.52
N ARG A 161 13.96 36.91 16.29
CA ARG A 161 14.50 38.28 16.52
C ARG A 161 15.73 38.19 17.44
N GLN A 162 16.89 38.09 16.79
CA GLN A 162 18.21 38.64 17.09
C GLN A 162 18.57 39.02 18.55
N ARG A 163 19.68 38.42 19.02
CA ARG A 163 20.59 39.00 20.03
C ARG A 163 21.53 40.02 19.39
N SER A 164 22.09 40.91 20.24
CA SER A 164 23.17 41.91 20.09
C SER A 164 22.61 43.34 20.20
N LEU A 165 22.98 44.21 21.14
CA LEU A 165 24.16 44.34 22.02
C LEU A 165 23.74 44.61 23.47
#